data_AF-A0A371CIN5-F1
#
_entry.id   AF-A0A371CIN5-F1
#
_cell.length_a   1.000
_cell.length_b   1.000
_cell.length_c   1.000
_cell.angle_alpha   90.00
_cell.angle_beta   90.00
_cell.angle_gamma   90.00
#
_symmetry.space_group_name_H-M   'P 1'
#
loop_
_entity.id
_entity.type
_entity.pdbx_description
1 polymer ?
#
loop_
_entity_poly.entity_id
_entity_poly.type
_entity_poly.pdbx_seq_one_letter_code
_entity_poly.pdbx_strand_id
1 'polypeptide(L)'
;MATVPPLPYIPLEVGENIIDQLDEHVDTLRSCALTCRGWSRHARQHLIASIRIQSREDIYSICDYITSTPRISSFIRSVSLTPAPTAKKPRFYGSS
;
A
#
# COMPACT_ATOMS: atom_id res chain seq x y z
N MET A 1 -37.23 0.55 -23.90
CA MET A 1 -35.99 1.33 -23.73
C MET A 1 -35.62 1.31 -22.26
N ALA A 2 -34.67 0.48 -21.84
CA ALA A 2 -34.25 0.43 -20.43
C ALA A 2 -33.40 1.67 -20.14
N THR A 3 -33.90 2.56 -19.29
CA THR A 3 -33.14 3.71 -18.80
C THR A 3 -32.15 3.20 -17.76
N VAL A 4 -30.86 3.22 -18.09
CA VAL A 4 -29.78 2.92 -17.14
C VAL A 4 -29.95 3.88 -15.96
N PRO A 5 -30.11 3.40 -14.71
CA PRO A 5 -30.22 4.29 -13.57
C PRO A 5 -28.96 5.16 -13.49
N PRO A 6 -29.08 6.46 -13.18
CA PRO A 6 -27.93 7.33 -13.05
C PRO A 6 -26.99 6.73 -12.00
N LEU A 7 -25.75 6.43 -12.42
CA LEU A 7 -24.74 5.92 -11.51
C LEU A 7 -24.60 6.90 -10.34
N PRO A 8 -24.56 6.42 -9.09
CA PRO A 8 -24.36 7.29 -7.95
C PRO A 8 -23.04 8.05 -8.15
N TYR A 9 -23.16 9.37 -8.34
CA TYR A 9 -22.01 10.25 -8.50
C TYR A 9 -21.44 10.53 -7.13
N ILE A 10 -20.29 9.93 -6.83
CA ILE A 10 -19.51 10.25 -5.65
C ILE A 10 -18.55 11.37 -6.04
N PRO A 11 -18.55 12.52 -5.34
CA PRO A 11 -17.57 13.58 -5.55
C PRO A 11 -16.16 13.02 -5.40
N LEU A 12 -15.22 13.50 -6.22
CA LEU A 12 -13.84 13.04 -6.21
C LEU A 12 -13.25 13.09 -4.79
N GLU A 13 -13.41 14.20 -4.07
CA GLU A 13 -12.87 14.38 -2.71
C GLU A 13 -13.38 13.33 -1.71
N VAL A 14 -14.63 12.88 -1.85
CA VAL A 14 -15.19 11.83 -0.99
C VAL A 14 -14.53 10.49 -1.31
N GLY A 15 -14.33 10.19 -2.60
CA GLY A 15 -13.59 9.01 -3.03
C GLY A 15 -12.13 9.01 -2.55
N GLU A 16 -11.48 10.16 -2.61
CA GLU A 16 -10.10 10.35 -2.14
C GLU A 16 -9.99 10.17 -0.62
N ASN A 17 -10.93 10.72 0.15
CA ASN A 17 -10.99 10.55 1.60
C ASN A 17 -11.22 9.09 2.04
N ILE A 18 -11.86 8.26 1.20
CA ILE A 18 -11.97 6.82 1.47
C ILE A 18 -10.61 6.15 1.30
N ILE A 19 -9.84 6.53 0.28
CA ILE A 19 -8.49 5.99 0.04
C ILE A 19 -7.52 6.45 1.13
N ASP A 20 -7.62 7.69 1.60
CA ASP A 20 -6.79 8.22 2.68
C ASP A 20 -6.95 7.42 3.99
N GLN A 21 -8.19 7.03 4.32
CA GLN A 21 -8.47 6.16 5.46
C GLN A 21 -7.92 4.73 5.32
N LEU A 22 -7.55 4.30 4.11
CA LEU A 22 -7.03 2.95 3.83
C LEU A 22 -5.50 2.89 3.80
N ASP A 23 -4.80 3.98 4.17
CA ASP A 23 -3.33 4.10 4.08
C ASP A 23 -2.58 2.92 4.75
N GLU A 24 -3.10 2.42 5.87
CA GLU A 24 -2.49 1.31 6.62
C GLU A 24 -2.66 -0.07 5.97
N HIS A 25 -3.59 -0.22 5.03
CA HIS A 25 -3.95 -1.49 4.40
C HIS A 25 -3.53 -1.56 2.93
N VAL A 26 -2.25 -1.86 2.71
CA VAL A 26 -1.62 -1.99 1.38
C VAL A 26 -2.39 -2.94 0.44
N ASP A 27 -2.88 -4.07 0.95
CA ASP A 27 -3.64 -5.05 0.14
C ASP A 27 -5.00 -4.48 -0.33
N THR A 28 -5.66 -3.72 0.55
CA THR A 28 -6.91 -3.03 0.24
C THR A 28 -6.67 -1.91 -0.75
N LEU A 29 -5.61 -1.11 -0.57
CA LEU A 29 -5.19 -0.07 -1.51
C LEU A 29 -4.92 -0.63 -2.91
N ARG A 30 -4.21 -1.77 -3.01
CA ARG A 30 -3.98 -2.45 -4.30
C ARG A 30 -5.29 -2.85 -4.97
N SER A 31 -6.23 -3.40 -4.21
CA SER A 31 -7.54 -3.78 -4.73
C SER A 31 -8.33 -2.55 -5.20
N CYS A 32 -8.32 -1.47 -4.42
CA CYS A 32 -8.92 -0.19 -4.78
C CYS A 32 -8.30 0.42 -6.04
N ALA A 33 -6.98 0.29 -6.22
CA ALA A 33 -6.29 0.79 -7.39
C ALA A 33 -6.72 0.11 -8.71
N LEU A 34 -7.30 -1.08 -8.64
CA LEU A 34 -7.78 -1.87 -9.78
C LEU A 34 -9.26 -1.61 -10.13
N THR A 35 -10.01 -0.92 -9.28
CA THR A 35 -11.46 -0.68 -9.49
C THR A 35 -11.73 0.35 -10.60
N CYS A 36 -11.19 1.56 -10.44
CA CYS A 36 -11.52 2.73 -11.25
C CYS A 36 -10.27 3.59 -11.47
N ARG A 37 -10.18 4.30 -12.59
CA ARG A 37 -9.03 5.19 -12.90
C ARG A 37 -8.85 6.33 -11.87
N GLY A 38 -9.94 6.86 -11.32
CA GLY A 38 -9.89 7.89 -10.28
C GLY A 38 -9.24 7.38 -8.99
N TRP A 39 -9.62 6.18 -8.55
CA TRP A 39 -9.07 5.53 -7.36
C TRP A 39 -7.64 5.02 -7.61
N SER A 40 -7.34 4.59 -8.84
CA SER A 40 -6.01 4.10 -9.24
C SER A 40 -4.91 5.14 -9.05
N ARG A 41 -5.15 6.40 -9.44
CA ARG A 41 -4.14 7.45 -9.25
C ARG A 41 -3.82 7.67 -7.78
N HIS A 42 -4.85 7.84 -6.96
CA HIS A 42 -4.69 8.11 -5.53
C HIS A 42 -4.13 6.93 -4.77
N ALA A 43 -4.70 5.75 -4.93
CA ALA A 43 -4.19 4.55 -4.29
C ALA A 43 -2.73 4.29 -4.67
N ARG A 44 -2.33 4.54 -5.92
CA ARG A 44 -0.93 4.42 -6.33
C ARG A 44 -0.03 5.47 -5.66
N GLN A 45 -0.51 6.69 -5.45
CA GLN A 45 0.24 7.71 -4.71
C GLN A 45 0.44 7.29 -3.26
N HIS A 46 -0.60 6.79 -2.59
CA HIS A 46 -0.48 6.24 -1.23
C HIS A 46 0.46 5.03 -1.17
N LEU A 47 0.38 4.11 -2.14
CA LEU A 47 1.28 2.95 -2.23
C LEU A 47 2.75 3.34 -2.45
N ILE A 48 3.01 4.44 -3.16
CA ILE A 48 4.37 4.97 -3.34
C ILE A 48 4.81 5.75 -2.09
N ALA A 49 3.89 6.43 -1.42
CA ALA A 49 4.15 7.17 -0.20
C ALA A 49 4.49 6.25 0.97
N SER A 50 3.90 5.07 1.03
CA SER A 50 4.07 4.11 2.12
C SER A 50 4.74 2.82 1.63
N ILE A 51 6.05 2.73 1.84
CA ILE A 51 6.86 1.58 1.44
C ILE A 51 6.98 0.59 2.60
N ARG A 52 6.72 -0.69 2.33
CA ARG A 52 6.92 -1.77 3.29
C ARG A 52 8.06 -2.67 2.85
N ILE A 53 9.06 -2.78 3.71
CA ILE A 53 10.25 -3.60 3.50
C ILE A 53 10.09 -4.86 4.36
N GLN A 54 10.13 -6.04 3.74
CA GLN A 54 9.97 -7.33 4.43
C GLN A 54 11.29 -8.11 4.47
N SER A 55 12.09 -7.97 3.42
CA SER A 55 13.36 -8.69 3.26
C SER A 55 14.52 -7.73 2.99
N ARG A 56 15.74 -8.24 3.13
CA ARG A 56 16.95 -7.46 2.79
C ARG A 56 17.03 -7.21 1.28
N GLU A 57 16.52 -8.13 0.47
CA GLU A 57 16.37 -7.95 -0.99
C GLU A 57 15.45 -6.77 -1.36
N ASP A 58 14.41 -6.51 -0.56
CA ASP A 58 13.51 -5.37 -0.79
C ASP A 58 14.22 -4.04 -0.58
N ILE A 59 15.17 -3.97 0.36
CA ILE A 59 16.00 -2.77 0.61
C ILE A 59 16.84 -2.45 -0.62
N TYR A 60 17.49 -3.47 -1.21
CA TYR A 60 18.29 -3.25 -2.41
C TYR A 60 17.41 -2.87 -3.61
N SER A 61 16.26 -3.55 -3.77
CA SER A 61 15.31 -3.28 -4.85
C SER A 61 14.73 -1.87 -4.77
N ILE A 62 14.37 -1.40 -3.56
CA ILE A 62 13.85 -0.06 -3.38
C ILE A 62 14.94 1.00 -3.59
N CYS A 63 16.17 0.77 -3.12
CA CYS A 63 17.29 1.67 -3.38
C CYS A 63 17.60 1.79 -4.88
N ASP A 64 17.60 0.69 -5.62
CA ASP A 64 17.80 0.69 -7.07
C ASP A 64 16.67 1.44 -7.79
N TYR A 65 15.42 1.22 -7.37
CA TYR A 65 14.25 1.90 -7.91
C TYR A 65 14.27 3.41 -7.67
N ILE A 66 14.62 3.84 -6.45
CA ILE A 66 14.76 5.25 -6.08
C ILE A 66 15.88 5.91 -6.87
N THR A 67 17.01 5.21 -7.04
CA THR A 67 18.16 5.71 -7.80
C THR A 67 17.82 5.87 -9.29
N SER A 68 17.08 4.91 -9.85
CA SER A 68 16.63 4.94 -11.25
C SER A 68 15.56 6.00 -11.51
N THR A 69 14.74 6.33 -10.49
CA THR A 69 13.64 7.29 -10.62
C THR A 69 13.65 8.33 -9.50
N PRO A 70 14.53 9.35 -9.56
CA PRO A 70 14.68 10.34 -8.49
C PRO A 70 13.41 11.15 -8.24
N ARG A 71 12.50 11.24 -9.22
CA ARG A 71 11.19 11.90 -9.04
C ARG A 71 10.29 11.19 -8.05
N ILE A 72 10.47 9.89 -7.83
CA ILE A 72 9.65 9.10 -6.91
C ILE A 72 10.12 9.29 -5.46
N SER A 73 11.41 9.58 -5.26
CA SER A 73 11.97 9.73 -3.92
C SER A 73 11.26 10.82 -3.10
N SER A 74 10.84 11.91 -3.75
CA SER A 74 10.12 13.01 -3.10
C SER A 74 8.69 12.67 -2.70
N PHE A 75 8.12 11.58 -3.21
CA PHE A 75 6.76 11.14 -2.88
C PHE A 75 6.74 10.12 -1.73
N ILE A 76 7.88 9.51 -1.39
CA ILE A 76 7.99 8.57 -0.28
C ILE A 76 7.85 9.34 1.04
N ARG A 77 6.83 9.01 1.82
CA ARG A 77 6.51 9.68 3.10
C ARG A 77 6.86 8.79 4.30
N SER A 78 6.62 7.49 4.17
CA SER A 78 6.78 6.52 5.24
C SER A 78 7.47 5.26 4.73
N VAL A 79 8.37 4.72 5.56
CA VAL A 79 9.03 3.44 5.31
C VAL A 79 8.87 2.58 6.56
N SER A 80 8.22 1.44 6.40
CA SER A 80 8.00 0.47 7.47
C SER A 80 8.87 -0.77 7.25
N LEU A 81 9.59 -1.18 8.29
CA LEU A 81 10.37 -2.40 8.30
C LEU A 81 9.56 -3.47 9.02
N THR A 82 9.29 -4.58 8.35
CA THR A 82 8.68 -5.73 8.99
C THR A 82 9.79 -6.45 9.76
N PRO A 83 9.68 -6.64 11.09
CA PRO A 83 10.70 -7.36 11.83
C PRO A 83 10.80 -8.78 11.26
N ALA A 84 12.03 -9.23 11.01
CA ALA A 84 12.29 -10.59 10.57
C ALA A 84 11.55 -11.57 11.50
N PRO A 85 10.94 -12.65 10.96
CA PRO A 85 10.26 -13.63 11.80
C PRO A 85 11.28 -14.17 12.79
N THR A 86 11.20 -13.69 14.04
CA THR A 86 12.04 -14.19 15.12
C THR A 86 11.75 -15.67 15.21
N ALA A 87 12.75 -16.50 14.91
CA ALA A 87 12.67 -17.94 15.06
C ALA A 87 11.94 -18.24 16.37
N LYS A 88 10.85 -19.00 16.28
CA LYS A 88 10.06 -19.41 17.45
C LYS A 88 11.04 -19.92 18.49
N LYS A 89 11.16 -19.23 19.64
CA LYS A 89 11.88 -19.77 20.79
C LYS A 89 11.29 -21.17 21.02
N PRO A 90 12.10 -22.24 21.03
CA PRO A 90 11.60 -23.55 21.34
C PRO A 90 10.94 -23.45 22.72
N ARG A 91 9.63 -23.67 22.75
CA ARG A 91 8.90 -23.87 24.00
C ARG A 91 9.46 -25.17 24.58
N PHE A 92 10.48 -25.06 25.43
CA PHE A 92 10.85 -26.13 26.33
C PHE A 92 9.64 -26.35 27.24
N TYR A 93 8.78 -27.31 26.87
CA TYR A 93 7.90 -27.92 27.84
C TYR A 93 8.81 -28.72 28.77
N GLY A 94 9.09 -28.14 29.94
CA GLY A 94 9.69 -28.85 31.05
C GLY A 94 8.76 -30.00 31.42
N SER A 95 9.23 -31.22 31.16
CA SER A 95 8.70 -32.44 31.74
C SER A 95 9.16 -32.51 33.19
N SER A 96 8.21 -32.43 34.12
CA SER A 96 8.33 -32.93 35.50
C SER A 96 6.98 -33.45 35.92
#